data_AF-A0A2S9JJI5-F1
#
_entry.id   AF-A0A2S9JJI5-F1
#
_cell.length_a   1.000
_cell.length_b   1.000
_cell.length_c   1.000
_cell.angle_alpha   90.00
_cell.angle_beta   90.00
_cell.angle_gamma   90.00
#
_symmetry.space_group_name_H-M   'P 1'
#
loop_
_entity.id
_entity.type
_entity.pdbx_description
1 polymer ?
#
loop_
_entity_poly.entity_id
_entity_poly.type
_entity_poly.pdbx_seq_one_letter_code
_entity_poly.pdbx_strand_id
1 'polypeptide(L)'
;MTEKQRAAHRARIQAALDSITPEEDAVLTKAALEDPDTVLITELSKRKPGRPVADITKTPVSIRLSPDVLDYFRSGGPGWQSRIDEALREAAGLKKHA
;
A
#
# COMPACT_ATOMS: atom_id res chain seq x y z
N MET A 1 -14.13 0.91 -1.22
CA MET A 1 -14.75 -0.01 -0.22
C MET A 1 -14.94 0.78 1.06
N THR A 2 -16.18 0.91 1.52
CA THR A 2 -16.50 1.72 2.72
C THR A 2 -16.07 1.00 4.00
N GLU A 3 -15.94 1.75 5.10
CA GLU A 3 -15.63 1.24 6.45
C GLU A 3 -16.55 0.06 6.83
N LYS A 4 -17.85 0.22 6.55
CA LYS A 4 -18.89 -0.79 6.78
C LYS A 4 -18.67 -2.07 5.97
N GLN A 5 -18.25 -1.94 4.70
CA GLN A 5 -17.94 -3.09 3.84
C GLN A 5 -16.69 -3.84 4.33
N ARG A 6 -15.66 -3.13 4.83
CA ARG A 6 -14.45 -3.72 5.43
C ARG A 6 -14.75 -4.44 6.74
N ALA A 7 -15.57 -3.85 7.60
CA ALA A 7 -15.99 -4.46 8.87
C ALA A 7 -16.75 -5.77 8.63
N ALA A 8 -17.72 -5.78 7.70
CA ALA A 8 -18.46 -6.98 7.33
C ALA A 8 -17.56 -8.08 6.74
N HIS A 9 -16.55 -7.71 5.94
CA HIS A 9 -15.60 -8.67 5.39
C HIS A 9 -14.73 -9.33 6.48
N ARG A 10 -14.19 -8.53 7.43
CA ARG A 10 -13.42 -9.05 8.57
C ARG A 10 -14.25 -9.98 9.45
N ALA A 11 -15.50 -9.61 9.73
CA ALA A 11 -16.40 -10.45 10.53
C ALA A 11 -16.65 -11.82 9.88
N ARG A 12 -16.75 -11.89 8.54
CA ARG A 12 -16.88 -13.16 7.82
C ARG A 12 -15.62 -14.01 7.90
N ILE A 13 -14.44 -13.39 7.76
CA ILE A 13 -13.16 -14.09 7.90
C ILE A 13 -13.04 -14.63 9.33
N GLN A 14 -13.36 -13.83 10.35
CA GLN A 14 -13.28 -14.26 11.73
C GLN A 14 -14.21 -15.44 12.03
N ALA A 15 -15.47 -15.37 11.58
CA ALA A 15 -16.41 -16.48 11.76
C ALA A 15 -15.94 -17.77 11.06
N ALA A 16 -15.26 -17.67 9.92
CA ALA A 16 -14.66 -18.82 9.26
C ALA A 16 -13.47 -19.39 10.05
N LEU A 17 -12.62 -18.52 10.61
CA LEU A 17 -11.50 -18.94 11.46
C LEU A 17 -11.99 -19.63 12.74
N ASP A 18 -13.02 -19.08 13.39
CA ASP A 18 -13.58 -19.64 14.62
C ASP A 18 -14.26 -21.01 14.40
N SER A 19 -14.58 -21.35 13.14
CA SER A 19 -15.16 -22.64 12.77
C SER A 19 -14.14 -23.77 12.60
N ILE A 20 -12.85 -23.43 12.50
CA ILE A 20 -11.77 -24.42 12.37
C ILE A 20 -11.48 -24.99 13.74
N THR A 21 -11.59 -26.31 13.89
CA THR A 21 -11.27 -26.96 15.15
C THR A 21 -9.76 -26.99 15.39
N PRO A 22 -9.29 -27.01 16.66
CA PRO A 22 -7.86 -27.11 16.96
C PRO A 22 -7.19 -28.36 16.39
N GLU A 23 -7.94 -29.44 16.22
CA GLU A 23 -7.45 -30.71 15.66
C GLU A 23 -7.22 -30.59 14.14
N GLU A 24 -8.15 -29.98 13.42
CA GLU A 24 -8.01 -29.69 11.99
C GLU A 24 -6.85 -28.73 11.72
N ASP A 25 -6.69 -27.71 12.56
CA ASP A 25 -5.57 -26.77 12.50
C ASP A 25 -4.21 -27.47 12.70
N ALA A 26 -4.13 -28.42 13.63
CA ALA A 26 -2.92 -29.21 13.88
C ALA A 26 -2.56 -30.12 12.69
N VAL A 27 -3.56 -30.73 12.04
CA VAL A 27 -3.36 -31.56 10.84
C VAL A 27 -2.85 -30.71 9.67
N LEU A 28 -3.44 -29.54 9.45
CA LEU A 28 -3.01 -28.57 8.43
C LEU A 28 -1.58 -28.08 8.70
N THR A 29 -1.27 -27.74 9.95
CA THR A 29 0.07 -27.29 10.36
C THR A 29 1.12 -28.37 10.12
N LYS A 30 0.81 -29.63 10.48
CA LYS A 30 1.71 -30.75 10.23
C LYS A 30 1.98 -30.93 8.74
N ALA A 31 0.92 -30.92 7.91
CA ALA A 31 1.06 -31.06 6.46
C ALA A 31 1.92 -29.94 5.85
N ALA A 32 1.76 -28.70 6.32
CA ALA A 32 2.56 -27.56 5.88
C ALA A 32 4.05 -27.67 6.28
N LEU A 33 4.36 -28.30 7.42
CA LEU A 33 5.75 -28.51 7.86
C LEU A 33 6.46 -29.68 7.18
N GLU A 34 5.70 -30.68 6.74
CA GLU A 34 6.24 -31.86 6.05
C GLU A 34 6.51 -31.60 4.56
N ASP A 35 5.89 -30.57 3.98
CA ASP A 35 6.08 -30.19 2.58
C ASP A 35 7.38 -29.36 2.37
N PRO A 36 8.37 -29.86 1.61
CA PRO A 36 9.62 -29.14 1.35
C PRO A 36 9.45 -27.86 0.52
N ASP A 37 8.35 -27.72 -0.22
CA ASP A 37 8.08 -26.52 -1.03
C ASP A 37 7.31 -25.44 -0.24
N THR A 38 6.86 -25.75 0.98
CA THR A 38 6.13 -24.78 1.81
C THR A 38 7.07 -23.70 2.36
N VAL A 39 6.77 -22.45 2.00
CA VAL A 39 7.44 -21.27 2.56
C VAL A 39 6.56 -20.66 3.65
N LEU A 40 7.00 -20.77 4.90
CA LEU A 40 6.29 -20.17 6.03
C LEU A 40 6.38 -18.64 6.00
N ILE A 41 5.30 -17.97 6.38
CA ILE A 41 5.24 -16.50 6.46
C ILE A 41 6.29 -15.95 7.44
N THR A 42 6.63 -16.69 8.49
CA THR A 42 7.72 -16.37 9.41
C THR A 42 9.08 -16.28 8.71
N GLU A 43 9.34 -17.14 7.73
CA GLU A 43 10.54 -17.11 6.90
C GLU A 43 10.48 -16.00 5.86
N LEU A 44 9.31 -15.73 5.28
CA LEU A 44 9.11 -14.66 4.31
C LEU A 44 9.23 -13.27 4.95
N SER A 45 8.76 -13.10 6.20
CA SER A 45 8.80 -11.84 6.94
C SER A 45 10.21 -11.41 7.36
N LYS A 46 11.19 -12.32 7.30
CA LYS A 46 12.63 -11.98 7.44
C LYS A 46 13.12 -11.15 6.25
N ARG A 47 12.45 -11.23 5.10
CA ARG A 47 12.69 -10.33 3.97
C ARG A 47 12.03 -9.00 4.32
N LYS A 48 12.80 -7.90 4.33
CA LYS A 48 12.27 -6.56 4.61
C LYS A 48 11.04 -6.35 3.73
N PRO A 49 9.86 -6.04 4.30
CA PRO A 49 8.74 -5.60 3.50
C PRO A 49 9.20 -4.39 2.65
N GLY A 50 8.55 -4.21 1.50
CA GLY A 50 8.86 -3.09 0.59
C GLY A 50 8.77 -1.73 1.28
N ARG A 51 8.95 -0.65 0.49
CA ARG A 51 8.95 0.72 1.03
C ARG A 51 7.82 0.91 2.05
N PRO A 52 8.11 1.38 3.27
CA PRO A 52 7.09 1.57 4.29
C PRO A 52 5.92 2.37 3.73
N VAL A 53 4.71 1.97 4.10
CA VAL A 53 3.49 2.69 3.74
C VAL A 53 3.66 4.12 4.22
N ALA A 54 3.66 5.08 3.30
CA ALA A 54 3.76 6.49 3.65
C ALA A 54 2.48 6.90 4.39
N ASP A 55 2.63 7.53 5.56
CA ASP A 55 1.50 8.03 6.36
C ASP A 55 0.64 9.05 5.60
N ILE A 56 1.26 9.78 4.65
CA ILE A 56 0.59 10.76 3.80
C ILE A 56 0.87 10.41 2.34
N THR A 57 -0.14 9.89 1.65
CA THR A 57 -0.08 9.60 0.22
C THR A 57 -0.62 10.78 -0.59
N LYS A 58 0.11 11.18 -1.64
CA LYS A 58 -0.41 12.13 -2.63
C LYS A 58 -1.63 11.55 -3.34
N THR A 59 -2.71 12.31 -3.47
CA THR A 59 -3.91 11.88 -4.20
C THR A 59 -3.70 12.11 -5.70
N PRO A 60 -3.77 11.06 -6.54
CA PRO A 60 -3.70 11.24 -8.00
C PRO A 60 -4.95 11.99 -8.47
N VAL A 61 -4.74 13.15 -9.09
CA VAL A 61 -5.80 13.98 -9.67
C VAL A 61 -5.47 14.32 -11.12
N SER A 62 -6.50 14.44 -11.95
CA SER A 62 -6.36 14.90 -13.33
C SER A 62 -6.68 16.40 -13.38
N ILE A 63 -5.65 17.22 -13.60
CA ILE A 63 -5.79 18.67 -13.80
C ILE A 63 -5.34 19.04 -15.21
N ARG A 64 -5.94 20.10 -15.78
CA ARG A 64 -5.49 20.68 -17.04
C ARG A 64 -4.51 21.81 -16.75
N LEU A 65 -3.34 21.75 -17.36
CA LEU A 65 -2.30 22.76 -17.26
C LEU A 65 -2.01 23.33 -18.64
N SER A 66 -1.58 24.58 -18.70
CA SER A 66 -1.13 25.19 -19.95
C SER A 66 0.08 24.42 -20.53
N PRO A 67 0.21 24.31 -21.86
CA PRO A 67 1.28 23.52 -22.49
C PRO A 67 2.69 24.01 -22.13
N ASP A 68 2.89 25.32 -22.08
CA ASP A 68 4.15 25.98 -21.71
C ASP A 68 4.62 25.61 -20.28
N VAL A 69 3.68 25.54 -19.33
CA VAL A 69 3.96 25.10 -17.96
C VAL A 69 4.42 23.64 -17.94
N LEU A 70 3.72 22.76 -18.68
CA LEU A 70 4.09 21.35 -18.77
C LEU A 70 5.48 21.17 -19.39
N ASP A 71 5.77 21.88 -20.47
CA ASP A 71 7.04 21.80 -21.18
C ASP A 71 8.20 22.29 -20.30
N TYR A 72 8.00 23.41 -19.59
CA TYR A 72 8.97 23.92 -18.62
C TYR A 72 9.35 22.87 -17.58
N PHE A 73 8.37 22.26 -16.90
CA PHE A 73 8.68 21.29 -15.84
C PHE A 73 9.27 19.99 -16.40
N ARG A 74 8.75 19.50 -17.53
CA ARG A 74 9.24 18.28 -18.19
C ARG A 74 10.67 18.40 -18.69
N SER A 75 11.08 19.58 -19.15
CA SER A 75 12.46 19.84 -19.62
C SER A 75 13.52 19.55 -18.54
N GLY A 76 13.16 19.71 -17.26
CA GLY A 76 14.03 19.38 -16.13
C GLY A 76 14.18 17.88 -15.84
N GLY A 77 13.63 17.00 -16.68
CA GLY A 77 13.80 15.55 -16.57
C GLY A 77 13.00 14.89 -15.43
N PRO A 78 13.43 13.69 -14.97
CA PRO A 78 12.75 12.93 -13.93
C PRO A 78 12.42 13.77 -12.68
N GLY A 79 11.28 13.49 -12.06
CA GLY A 79 10.81 14.24 -10.88
C GLY A 79 10.08 15.55 -11.19
N TRP A 80 9.79 15.86 -12.46
CA TRP A 80 9.05 17.08 -12.83
C TRP A 80 7.68 17.20 -12.15
N GLN A 81 6.98 16.08 -11.93
CA GLN A 81 5.72 16.05 -11.19
C GLN A 81 5.88 16.46 -9.71
N SER A 82 7.00 16.11 -9.08
CA SER A 82 7.31 16.57 -7.72
C SER A 82 7.66 18.05 -7.69
N ARG A 83 8.35 18.56 -8.72
CA ARG A 83 8.68 19.99 -8.82
C ARG A 83 7.44 20.86 -9.03
N ILE A 84 6.50 20.44 -9.87
CA ILE A 84 5.26 21.20 -10.08
C ILE A 84 4.36 21.16 -8.83
N ASP A 85 4.30 20.02 -8.13
CA ASP A 85 3.61 19.93 -6.84
C ASP A 85 4.21 20.90 -5.81
N GLU A 86 5.54 20.96 -5.72
CA GLU A 86 6.23 21.89 -4.82
C GLU A 86 5.94 23.36 -5.17
N ALA A 87 5.92 23.72 -6.45
CA ALA A 87 5.57 25.07 -6.90
C ALA A 87 4.11 25.44 -6.55
N LEU A 88 3.18 24.49 -6.68
CA LEU A 88 1.78 24.69 -6.28
C LEU A 88 1.65 24.87 -4.77
N ARG A 89 2.45 24.14 -3.98
CA ARG A 89 2.49 24.30 -2.51
C ARG A 89 3.02 25.66 -2.12
N GLU A 90 4.11 26.11 -2.73
CA GLU A 90 4.70 27.44 -2.49
C GLU A 90 3.69 28.55 -2.81
N ALA A 91 3.05 28.48 -3.98
CA ALA A 91 2.02 29.45 -4.38
C ALA A 91 0.80 29.46 -3.43
N ALA A 92 0.47 28.32 -2.83
CA ALA A 92 -0.60 28.19 -1.84
C ALA A 92 -0.16 28.48 -0.39
N GLY A 93 1.12 28.79 -0.13
CA GLY A 93 1.65 29.00 1.21
C GLY A 93 1.75 27.73 2.08
N LEU A 94 1.81 26.55 1.46
CA LEU A 94 1.94 25.26 2.12
C LEU A 94 3.42 24.90 2.35
N LYS A 95 3.74 24.32 3.52
CA LYS A 95 5.12 23.89 3.86
C LYS A 95 5.62 22.79 2.91
N LYS A 96 6.94 22.72 2.66
CA LYS A 96 7.55 21.61 1.90
C LYS A 96 7.24 20.27 2.57
N HIS A 97 7.06 19.21 1.78
CA HIS A 97 7.01 17.86 2.33
C HIS A 97 8.38 17.53 2.95
N ALA A 98 8.37 17.09 4.22
CA ALA A 98 9.53 16.53 4.90
C ALA A 98 9.81 15.09 4.42
#